data_AF-A0AAV5WSP1-F1
#
_entry.id   AF-A0AAV5WSP1-F1
#
_cell.length_a   1.000
_cell.length_b   1.000
_cell.length_c   1.000
_cell.angle_alpha   90.00
_cell.angle_beta   90.00
_cell.angle_gamma   90.00
#
_symmetry.space_group_name_H-M   'P 1'
#
loop_
_entity.id
_entity.type
_entity.pdbx_description
1 polymer ?
#
loop_
_entity_poly.entity_id
_entity_poly.type
_entity_poly.pdbx_seq_one_letter_code
_entity_poly.pdbx_strand_id
1 'polypeptide(L)'
;YFGAAVAASAAFYSKFSDRGLLQMLPLLGNNALPKSARIGVASILTAYLPVVFSRFILTHFYFTYKRWLFENPKKPSLTTKLWGIVRFLLSFAPPIQKSCDSLLPTMPVPVIEETVKKYLESIRQLHSKEELVAIEQKAEDFLHGEARKLQRYTLLYSLFVDNYVTGFWEKYAYLSTRSPLLINSSVCNLDQFRNSPATQAFRAAHIAYIEMLSQLAVDKQHLVPPGGGMVCTRHYDRLYAVTRVPGKNVDWLKNYGIARHIAVFYNGGIYKVNVVDENNTIYSVDQIADIFIELLNRPNTKVDGAEGKIPALTHDARPNWHANRRRFFENIPQNAKALREIERAAFIISLNSFDDWEYDQSDPDKLSRFGRSSLTGEGADRWVDKSINYNISRNGGCSGTEEHSVVDGSE
;
A
#
# COMPACT_ATOMS: atom_id res chain seq x y z
N TYR A 1 12.05 17.36 11.56
CA TYR A 1 12.27 18.53 10.69
C TYR A 1 12.04 19.88 11.39
N PHE A 2 10.93 20.11 12.12
CA PHE A 2 10.65 21.37 12.85
C PHE A 2 11.79 21.82 13.80
N GLY A 3 12.20 20.93 14.72
CA GLY A 3 13.28 21.24 15.67
C GLY A 3 14.60 21.58 14.99
N ALA A 4 14.91 20.97 13.86
CA ALA A 4 16.15 21.22 13.11
C ALA A 4 16.13 22.58 12.39
N ALA A 5 15.02 22.98 11.79
CA ALA A 5 14.91 24.28 11.12
C ALA A 5 14.93 25.44 12.13
N VAL A 6 14.17 25.33 13.23
CA VAL A 6 14.20 26.33 14.30
C VAL A 6 15.57 26.38 14.98
N ALA A 7 16.21 25.24 15.22
CA ALA A 7 17.57 25.20 15.77
C ALA A 7 18.62 25.78 14.82
N ALA A 8 18.52 25.51 13.50
CA ALA A 8 19.41 26.07 12.49
C ALA A 8 19.25 27.60 12.37
N SER A 9 18.00 28.09 12.36
CA SER A 9 17.72 29.52 12.41
C SER A 9 18.19 30.15 13.71
N ALA A 10 18.00 29.49 14.85
CA ALA A 10 18.49 29.96 16.14
C ALA A 10 20.02 30.02 16.17
N ALA A 11 20.71 29.02 15.61
CA ALA A 11 22.16 29.00 15.48
C ALA A 11 22.66 30.10 14.54
N PHE A 12 21.96 30.35 13.42
CA PHE A 12 22.24 31.44 12.50
C PHE A 12 22.12 32.80 13.21
N TYR A 13 21.00 33.08 13.89
CA TYR A 13 20.81 34.33 14.63
C TYR A 13 21.72 34.47 15.85
N SER A 14 22.14 33.36 16.46
CA SER A 14 23.14 33.37 17.53
C SER A 14 24.52 33.76 17.01
N LYS A 15 24.91 33.23 15.83
CA LYS A 15 26.23 33.48 15.22
C LYS A 15 26.30 34.86 14.54
N PHE A 16 25.19 35.34 14.01
CA PHE A 16 25.08 36.61 13.31
C PHE A 16 24.17 37.59 14.08
N SER A 17 24.33 37.69 15.41
CA SER A 17 23.46 38.54 16.23
C SER A 17 23.49 40.01 15.85
N ASP A 18 24.55 40.44 15.19
CA ASP A 18 24.81 41.83 14.81
C ASP A 18 24.41 42.13 13.36
N ARG A 19 23.77 41.16 12.67
CA ARG A 19 23.28 41.32 11.29
C ARG A 19 21.91 40.64 11.10
N GLY A 20 20.98 41.32 10.43
CA GLY A 20 19.72 40.72 9.97
C GLY A 20 18.47 41.08 10.81
N LEU A 21 17.49 40.17 10.83
CA LEU A 21 16.12 40.43 11.28
C LEU A 21 15.99 40.94 12.74
N LEU A 22 16.97 40.62 13.60
CA LEU A 22 17.08 41.11 14.98
C LEU A 22 17.24 42.63 15.09
N GLN A 23 17.84 43.29 14.08
CA GLN A 23 17.95 44.75 13.99
C GLN A 23 16.80 45.39 13.21
N MET A 24 16.18 44.64 12.28
CA MET A 24 15.09 45.15 11.43
C MET A 24 13.73 45.20 12.10
N LEU A 25 13.51 44.43 13.16
CA LEU A 25 12.28 44.47 13.95
C LEU A 25 12.50 45.30 15.24
N PRO A 26 11.85 46.46 15.40
CA PRO A 26 12.02 47.34 16.57
C PRO A 26 11.80 46.64 17.92
N LEU A 27 10.91 45.64 17.95
CA LEU A 27 10.61 44.80 19.12
C LEU A 27 11.74 43.84 19.51
N LEU A 28 12.62 43.47 18.57
CA LEU A 28 13.77 42.58 18.79
C LEU A 28 15.09 43.36 18.93
N GLY A 29 15.15 44.61 18.46
CA GLY A 29 16.29 45.49 18.65
C GLY A 29 16.41 46.06 20.07
N ASN A 30 15.29 46.23 20.77
CA ASN A 30 15.26 46.76 22.14
C ASN A 30 15.78 45.74 23.17
N ASN A 31 16.60 46.21 24.12
CA ASN A 31 17.16 45.41 25.22
C ASN A 31 16.10 44.95 26.26
N ALA A 32 14.81 45.13 25.99
CA ALA A 32 13.72 44.73 26.88
C ALA A 32 13.58 43.21 27.03
N LEU A 33 14.09 42.42 26.08
CA LEU A 33 14.08 40.96 26.12
C LEU A 33 15.51 40.36 26.19
N PRO A 34 15.71 39.28 26.97
CA PRO A 34 16.97 38.53 26.96
C PRO A 34 17.35 38.09 25.53
N LYS A 35 18.66 38.04 25.22
CA LYS A 35 19.17 37.67 23.90
C LYS A 35 18.61 36.32 23.39
N SER A 36 18.47 35.35 24.29
CA SER A 36 17.87 34.04 24.00
C SER A 36 16.40 34.13 23.56
N ALA A 37 15.59 34.97 24.23
CA ALA A 37 14.20 35.20 23.88
C ALA A 37 14.07 35.87 22.50
N ARG A 38 14.93 36.85 22.20
CA ARG A 38 14.97 37.52 20.89
C ARG A 38 15.33 36.57 19.76
N ILE A 39 16.34 35.71 19.97
CA ILE A 39 16.71 34.65 19.02
C ILE A 39 15.55 33.67 18.82
N GLY A 40 14.86 33.29 19.90
CA GLY A 40 13.67 32.43 19.83
C GLY A 40 12.56 33.03 18.97
N VAL A 41 12.18 34.29 19.22
CA VAL A 41 11.14 34.99 18.44
C VAL A 41 11.57 35.17 16.98
N ALA A 42 12.81 35.58 16.71
CA ALA A 42 13.32 35.68 15.34
C ALA A 42 13.25 34.33 14.60
N SER A 43 13.63 33.24 15.27
CA SER A 43 13.59 31.89 14.69
C SER A 43 12.15 31.42 14.41
N ILE A 44 11.21 31.76 15.28
CA ILE A 44 9.78 31.49 15.06
C ILE A 44 9.27 32.27 13.83
N LEU A 45 9.60 33.56 13.73
CA LEU A 45 9.12 34.42 12.65
C LEU A 45 9.69 34.06 11.28
N THR A 46 10.92 33.54 11.22
CA THR A 46 11.59 33.29 9.93
C THR A 46 11.69 31.83 9.52
N ALA A 47 11.51 30.89 10.45
CA ALA A 47 11.43 29.47 10.13
C ALA A 47 10.03 28.92 10.35
N TYR A 48 9.46 29.10 11.53
CA TYR A 48 8.22 28.41 11.90
C TYR A 48 6.98 28.96 11.19
N LEU A 49 6.70 30.26 11.35
CA LEU A 49 5.50 30.87 10.77
C LEU A 49 5.46 30.75 9.24
N PRO A 50 6.56 30.95 8.48
CA PRO A 50 6.55 30.72 7.05
C PRO A 50 6.25 29.27 6.68
N VAL A 51 6.83 28.28 7.38
CA VAL A 51 6.54 26.86 7.11
C VAL A 51 5.08 26.53 7.42
N VAL A 52 4.53 26.99 8.56
CA VAL A 52 3.12 26.77 8.91
C VAL A 52 2.20 27.42 7.87
N PHE A 53 2.49 28.65 7.47
CA PHE A 53 1.73 29.37 6.46
C PHE A 53 1.81 28.69 5.09
N SER A 54 3.00 28.24 4.66
CA SER A 54 3.18 27.47 3.43
C SER A 54 2.40 26.16 3.48
N ARG A 55 2.46 25.41 4.59
CA ARG A 55 1.67 24.18 4.76
C ARG A 55 0.18 24.47 4.70
N PHE A 56 -0.29 25.54 5.35
CA PHE A 56 -1.68 25.96 5.31
C PHE A 56 -2.14 26.26 3.88
N ILE A 57 -1.37 27.05 3.12
CA ILE A 57 -1.66 27.32 1.70
C ILE A 57 -1.66 26.02 0.89
N LEU A 58 -0.64 25.18 1.05
CA LEU A 58 -0.54 23.93 0.29
C LEU A 58 -1.73 23.02 0.57
N THR A 59 -2.09 22.80 1.84
CA THR A 59 -3.21 21.93 2.20
C THR A 59 -4.55 22.48 1.74
N HIS A 60 -4.88 23.73 2.09
CA HIS A 60 -6.23 24.26 1.88
C HIS A 60 -6.46 24.87 0.50
N PHE A 61 -5.40 25.30 -0.21
CA PHE A 61 -5.50 25.85 -1.56
C PHE A 61 -4.95 24.89 -2.62
N TYR A 62 -3.76 24.33 -2.46
CA TYR A 62 -3.15 23.52 -3.52
C TYR A 62 -3.73 22.10 -3.61
N PHE A 63 -3.62 21.31 -2.53
CA PHE A 63 -4.02 19.90 -2.51
C PHE A 63 -5.55 19.70 -2.44
N THR A 64 -6.29 20.67 -1.93
CA THR A 64 -7.77 20.63 -1.89
C THR A 64 -8.39 21.01 -3.24
N TYR A 65 -7.70 21.79 -4.08
CA TYR A 65 -8.27 22.30 -5.32
C TYR A 65 -8.33 21.24 -6.43
N LYS A 66 -9.55 20.83 -6.80
CA LYS A 66 -9.81 19.80 -7.83
C LYS A 66 -10.47 20.32 -9.09
N ARG A 67 -10.88 21.60 -9.13
CA ARG A 67 -11.66 22.16 -10.25
C ARG A 67 -10.90 22.13 -11.58
N TRP A 68 -9.57 22.17 -11.54
CA TRP A 68 -8.71 22.03 -12.72
C TRP A 68 -8.95 20.71 -13.48
N LEU A 69 -9.44 19.65 -12.84
CA LEU A 69 -9.78 18.36 -13.48
C LEU A 69 -10.98 18.47 -14.44
N PHE A 70 -11.86 19.43 -14.19
CA PHE A 70 -13.15 19.56 -14.90
C PHE A 70 -13.21 20.81 -15.78
N GLU A 71 -12.16 21.65 -15.77
CA GLU A 71 -12.09 22.86 -16.57
C GLU A 71 -11.51 22.59 -17.96
N ASN A 72 -11.92 23.41 -18.94
CA ASN A 72 -11.30 23.40 -20.26
C ASN A 72 -9.85 23.90 -20.16
N PRO A 73 -8.83 23.08 -20.50
CA PRO A 73 -7.43 23.47 -20.37
C PRO A 73 -7.04 24.69 -21.22
N LYS A 74 -7.78 24.97 -22.30
CA LYS A 74 -7.54 26.13 -23.17
C LYS A 74 -8.12 27.43 -22.61
N LYS A 75 -9.02 27.35 -21.63
CA LYS A 75 -9.69 28.51 -21.01
C LYS A 75 -9.80 28.32 -19.48
N PRO A 76 -8.68 28.21 -18.75
CA PRO A 76 -8.71 27.99 -17.31
C PRO A 76 -9.19 29.23 -16.56
N SER A 77 -9.88 29.01 -15.45
CA SER A 77 -10.29 30.09 -14.54
C SER A 77 -9.06 30.78 -13.91
N LEU A 78 -9.25 31.99 -13.36
CA LEU A 78 -8.19 32.69 -12.65
C LEU A 78 -7.63 31.85 -11.49
N THR A 79 -8.50 31.15 -10.77
CA THR A 79 -8.11 30.24 -9.68
C THR A 79 -7.24 29.09 -10.17
N THR A 80 -7.59 28.47 -11.30
CA THR A 80 -6.74 27.42 -11.91
C THR A 80 -5.39 27.96 -12.38
N LYS A 81 -5.34 29.19 -12.91
CA LYS A 81 -4.07 29.84 -13.27
C LYS A 81 -3.19 30.06 -12.03
N LEU A 82 -3.75 30.58 -10.93
CA LEU A 82 -3.03 30.77 -9.66
C LEU A 82 -2.54 29.43 -9.08
N TRP A 83 -3.39 28.40 -9.12
CA TRP A 83 -2.99 27.04 -8.73
C TRP A 83 -1.84 26.51 -9.59
N GLY A 84 -1.87 26.78 -10.90
CA GLY A 84 -0.80 26.44 -11.84
C GLY A 84 0.54 27.13 -11.51
N ILE A 85 0.51 28.38 -11.03
CA ILE A 85 1.72 29.07 -10.54
C ILE A 85 2.30 28.35 -9.32
N VAL A 86 1.46 27.94 -8.36
CA VAL A 86 1.93 27.15 -7.20
C VAL A 86 2.54 25.82 -7.65
N ARG A 87 1.91 25.13 -8.61
CA ARG A 87 2.44 23.90 -9.21
C ARG A 87 3.81 24.13 -9.85
N PHE A 88 3.97 25.22 -10.60
CA PHE A 88 5.25 25.59 -11.21
C PHE A 88 6.32 25.87 -10.15
N LEU A 89 5.98 26.57 -9.07
CA LEU A 89 6.93 26.81 -7.97
C LEU A 89 7.37 25.51 -7.29
N LEU A 90 6.46 24.55 -7.08
CA LEU A 90 6.79 23.23 -6.53
C LEU A 90 7.68 22.40 -7.47
N SER A 91 7.73 22.70 -8.77
CA SER A 91 8.59 21.98 -9.72
C SER A 91 10.09 22.22 -9.48
N PHE A 92 10.47 23.33 -8.82
CA PHE A 92 11.86 23.58 -8.41
C PHE A 92 12.31 22.72 -7.23
N ALA A 93 11.37 22.15 -6.49
CA ALA A 93 11.60 21.24 -5.37
C ALA A 93 10.56 20.10 -5.44
N PRO A 94 10.69 19.19 -6.43
CA PRO A 94 9.66 18.21 -6.70
C PRO A 94 9.42 17.33 -5.48
N PRO A 95 8.17 16.93 -5.22
CA PRO A 95 7.86 16.08 -4.09
C PRO A 95 8.53 14.72 -4.25
N ILE A 96 9.06 14.21 -3.13
CA ILE A 96 9.46 12.81 -2.99
C ILE A 96 8.26 11.99 -2.49
N GLN A 97 8.26 10.68 -2.72
CA GLN A 97 7.10 9.80 -2.59
C GLN A 97 6.10 10.18 -1.49
N LYS A 98 6.53 10.20 -0.21
CA LYS A 98 5.65 10.43 0.95
C LYS A 98 5.65 11.86 1.48
N SER A 99 6.43 12.76 0.88
CA SER A 99 6.63 14.11 1.43
C SER A 99 5.36 14.95 1.54
N CYS A 100 4.37 14.67 0.68
CA CYS A 100 3.11 15.38 0.62
C CYS A 100 1.95 14.67 1.33
N ASP A 101 2.11 13.44 1.81
CA ASP A 101 1.00 12.68 2.43
C ASP A 101 0.34 13.45 3.58
N SER A 102 1.14 14.13 4.41
CA SER A 102 0.65 14.97 5.53
C SER A 102 0.04 16.31 5.11
N LEU A 103 0.03 16.64 3.82
CA LEU A 103 -0.54 17.86 3.25
C LEU A 103 -1.82 17.59 2.46
N LEU A 104 -2.15 16.32 2.21
CA LEU A 104 -3.37 15.92 1.51
C LEU A 104 -4.62 16.33 2.30
N PRO A 105 -5.72 16.68 1.62
CA PRO A 105 -6.96 17.01 2.29
C PRO A 105 -7.54 15.80 3.03
N THR A 106 -8.19 16.07 4.16
CA THR A 106 -8.96 15.05 4.88
C THR A 106 -10.14 14.57 4.02
N MET A 107 -10.49 13.29 4.15
CA MET A 107 -11.63 12.71 3.43
C MET A 107 -12.94 13.43 3.82
N PRO A 108 -13.64 14.09 2.87
CA PRO A 108 -14.85 14.85 3.20
C PRO A 108 -16.01 13.91 3.58
N VAL A 109 -16.83 14.35 4.54
CA VAL A 109 -18.08 13.69 4.89
C VAL A 109 -19.20 14.26 4.00
N PRO A 110 -19.81 13.47 3.11
CA PRO A 110 -20.89 13.95 2.24
C PRO A 110 -22.12 14.37 3.05
N VAL A 111 -22.95 15.24 2.48
CA VAL A 111 -24.24 15.63 3.06
C VAL A 111 -25.19 14.42 3.01
N ILE A 112 -25.80 14.09 4.15
CA ILE A 112 -26.55 12.82 4.30
C ILE A 112 -27.78 12.76 3.39
N GLU A 113 -28.46 13.89 3.18
CA GLU A 113 -29.60 14.01 2.28
C GLU A 113 -29.20 13.72 0.82
N GLU A 114 -28.03 14.22 0.39
CA GLU A 114 -27.51 13.94 -0.95
C GLU A 114 -27.08 12.47 -1.10
N THR A 115 -26.50 11.88 -0.05
CA THR A 115 -26.14 10.47 -0.04
C THR A 115 -27.38 9.58 -0.16
N VAL A 116 -28.45 9.86 0.60
CA VAL A 116 -29.71 9.11 0.51
C VAL A 116 -30.36 9.26 -0.86
N LYS A 117 -30.37 10.47 -1.43
CA LYS A 117 -30.85 10.71 -2.80
C LYS A 117 -30.09 9.86 -3.82
N LYS A 118 -28.76 9.89 -3.79
CA LYS A 118 -27.91 9.10 -4.72
C LYS A 118 -28.10 7.60 -4.53
N TYR A 119 -28.29 7.15 -3.29
CA TYR A 119 -28.63 5.76 -2.98
C TYR A 119 -29.93 5.35 -3.69
N LEU A 120 -31.02 6.11 -3.50
CA LEU A 120 -32.30 5.83 -4.15
C LEU A 120 -32.21 5.86 -5.68
N GLU A 121 -31.49 6.83 -6.24
CA GLU A 121 -31.22 6.91 -7.69
C GLU A 121 -30.48 5.66 -8.20
N SER A 122 -29.50 5.15 -7.45
CA SER A 122 -28.69 3.98 -7.85
C SER A 122 -29.44 2.66 -7.87
N ILE A 123 -30.44 2.50 -7.00
CA ILE A 123 -31.22 1.25 -6.89
C ILE A 123 -32.54 1.29 -7.64
N ARG A 124 -32.93 2.46 -8.18
CA ARG A 124 -34.25 2.68 -8.79
C ARG A 124 -34.61 1.66 -9.88
N GLN A 125 -33.62 1.22 -10.64
CA GLN A 125 -33.81 0.27 -11.75
C GLN A 125 -33.69 -1.20 -11.33
N LEU A 126 -33.36 -1.46 -10.05
CA LEU A 126 -33.20 -2.81 -9.51
C LEU A 126 -34.47 -3.34 -8.84
N HIS A 127 -35.47 -2.49 -8.63
CA HIS A 127 -36.66 -2.78 -7.82
C HIS A 127 -37.96 -2.51 -8.58
N SER A 128 -39.03 -3.20 -8.18
CA SER A 128 -40.37 -2.87 -8.65
C SER A 128 -40.82 -1.51 -8.09
N LYS A 129 -41.90 -0.94 -8.66
CA LYS A 129 -42.44 0.34 -8.18
C LYS A 129 -42.92 0.23 -6.73
N GLU A 130 -43.55 -0.89 -6.39
CA GLU A 130 -44.10 -1.15 -5.06
C GLU A 130 -43.00 -1.30 -4.01
N GLU A 131 -41.91 -2.01 -4.34
CA GLU A 131 -40.74 -2.14 -3.48
C GLU A 131 -40.04 -0.79 -3.28
N LEU A 132 -39.90 0.00 -4.35
CA LEU A 132 -39.24 1.29 -4.30
C LEU A 132 -39.98 2.26 -3.37
N VAL A 133 -41.32 2.30 -3.40
CA VAL A 133 -42.11 3.13 -2.47
C VAL A 133 -41.81 2.76 -1.01
N ALA A 134 -41.72 1.47 -0.70
CA ALA A 134 -41.40 1.03 0.66
C ALA A 134 -39.96 1.39 1.07
N ILE A 135 -39.00 1.36 0.14
CA ILE A 135 -37.60 1.77 0.38
C ILE A 135 -37.50 3.28 0.56
N GLU A 136 -38.20 4.06 -0.27
CA GLU A 136 -38.27 5.52 -0.18
C GLU A 136 -38.82 5.95 1.19
N GLN A 137 -39.89 5.31 1.68
CA GLN A 137 -40.42 5.58 3.02
C GLN A 137 -39.39 5.30 4.11
N LYS A 138 -38.67 4.17 4.05
CA LYS A 138 -37.61 3.86 5.04
C LYS A 138 -36.46 4.86 4.98
N ALA A 139 -36.10 5.32 3.79
CA ALA A 139 -35.06 6.31 3.60
C ALA A 139 -35.47 7.67 4.20
N GLU A 140 -36.74 8.05 4.05
CA GLU A 140 -37.33 9.23 4.69
C GLU A 140 -37.34 9.09 6.22
N ASP A 141 -37.83 7.97 6.75
CA ASP A 141 -37.84 7.67 8.18
C ASP A 141 -36.41 7.73 8.78
N PHE A 142 -35.41 7.22 8.05
CA PHE A 142 -34.00 7.31 8.43
C PHE A 142 -33.53 8.77 8.50
N LEU A 143 -33.82 9.58 7.48
CA LEU A 143 -33.47 11.01 7.43
C LEU A 143 -34.12 11.81 8.57
N HIS A 144 -35.36 11.50 8.92
CA HIS A 144 -36.09 12.13 10.02
C HIS A 144 -35.72 11.58 11.40
N GLY A 145 -35.19 10.36 11.47
CA GLY A 145 -34.77 9.68 12.69
C GLY A 145 -33.28 9.83 12.95
N GLU A 146 -32.54 8.72 12.83
CA GLU A 146 -31.17 8.60 13.33
C GLU A 146 -30.09 9.24 12.45
N ALA A 147 -30.39 9.53 11.18
CA ALA A 147 -29.42 10.06 10.21
C ALA A 147 -28.66 11.29 10.75
N ARG A 148 -29.37 12.24 11.36
CA ARG A 148 -28.77 13.46 11.92
C ARG A 148 -27.77 13.17 13.04
N LYS A 149 -28.07 12.16 13.88
CA LYS A 149 -27.20 11.74 14.97
C LYS A 149 -25.94 11.07 14.42
N LEU A 150 -26.09 10.15 13.47
CA LEU A 150 -24.98 9.46 12.83
C LEU A 150 -24.09 10.43 12.04
N GLN A 151 -24.67 11.34 11.26
CA GLN A 151 -23.94 12.38 10.54
C GLN A 151 -23.10 13.25 11.47
N ARG A 152 -23.65 13.66 12.64
CA ARG A 152 -22.90 14.41 13.65
C ARG A 152 -21.72 13.62 14.20
N TYR A 153 -21.90 12.33 14.49
CA TYR A 153 -20.81 11.47 14.96
C TYR A 153 -19.72 11.28 13.91
N THR A 154 -20.10 11.07 12.65
CA THR A 154 -19.14 10.95 11.54
C THR A 154 -18.36 12.25 11.34
N LEU A 155 -19.03 13.41 11.38
CA LEU A 155 -18.38 14.71 11.31
C LEU A 155 -17.39 14.91 12.46
N LEU A 156 -17.82 14.66 13.71
CA LEU A 156 -16.93 14.75 14.87
C LEU A 156 -15.72 13.83 14.74
N TYR A 157 -15.93 12.58 14.33
CA TYR A 157 -14.84 11.62 14.13
C TYR A 157 -13.87 12.08 13.04
N SER A 158 -14.38 12.62 11.92
CA SER A 158 -13.55 13.13 10.82
C SER A 158 -12.63 14.29 11.19
N LEU A 159 -12.89 15.00 12.30
CA LEU A 159 -12.00 16.06 12.81
C LEU A 159 -10.72 15.50 13.47
N PHE A 160 -10.71 14.22 13.83
CA PHE A 160 -9.62 13.58 14.56
C PHE A 160 -8.80 12.59 13.71
N VAL A 161 -9.18 12.37 12.45
CA VAL A 161 -8.52 11.42 11.55
C VAL A 161 -8.43 11.97 10.13
N ASP A 162 -7.37 11.62 9.41
CA ASP A 162 -7.19 12.07 8.01
C ASP A 162 -8.24 11.47 7.06
N ASN A 163 -8.71 10.26 7.37
CA ASN A 163 -9.74 9.57 6.60
C ASN A 163 -10.63 8.76 7.54
N TYR A 164 -11.89 9.19 7.67
CA TYR A 164 -12.87 8.53 8.55
C TYR A 164 -13.31 7.14 8.07
N VAL A 165 -13.01 6.77 6.81
CA VAL A 165 -13.41 5.50 6.21
C VAL A 165 -12.34 4.43 6.38
N THR A 166 -11.04 4.76 6.26
CA THR A 166 -9.93 3.79 6.19
C THR A 166 -9.98 2.72 7.29
N GLY A 167 -10.11 3.11 8.56
CA GLY A 167 -10.13 2.15 9.67
C GLY A 167 -11.34 1.21 9.66
N PHE A 168 -12.49 1.68 9.18
CA PHE A 168 -13.68 0.85 9.01
C PHE A 168 -13.58 -0.05 7.78
N TRP A 169 -13.04 0.48 6.68
CA TRP A 169 -12.82 -0.25 5.44
C TRP A 169 -11.88 -1.44 5.65
N GLU A 170 -10.68 -1.19 6.16
CA GLU A 170 -9.70 -2.25 6.44
C GLU A 170 -10.28 -3.32 7.37
N LYS A 171 -10.91 -2.88 8.47
CA LYS A 171 -11.46 -3.80 9.47
C LYS A 171 -12.63 -4.61 8.93
N TYR A 172 -13.65 -3.96 8.38
CA TYR A 172 -14.93 -4.61 8.10
C TYR A 172 -15.05 -5.14 6.66
N ALA A 173 -14.40 -4.52 5.68
CA ALA A 173 -14.39 -5.05 4.31
C ALA A 173 -13.45 -6.26 4.17
N TYR A 174 -12.33 -6.26 4.91
CA TYR A 174 -11.31 -7.32 4.76
C TYR A 174 -11.03 -8.09 6.04
N LEU A 175 -10.49 -7.44 7.08
CA LEU A 175 -9.86 -8.12 8.21
C LEU A 175 -10.85 -8.88 9.10
N SER A 176 -12.15 -8.58 9.05
CA SER A 176 -13.19 -9.28 9.81
C SER A 176 -13.82 -10.44 9.03
N THR A 177 -13.65 -10.51 7.71
CA THR A 177 -14.16 -11.62 6.89
C THR A 177 -13.54 -12.93 7.35
N ARG A 178 -14.37 -13.96 7.56
CA ARG A 178 -13.95 -15.27 8.07
C ARG A 178 -13.81 -16.34 6.97
N SER A 179 -14.18 -16.02 5.74
CA SER A 179 -14.02 -16.87 4.55
C SER A 179 -12.54 -17.05 4.16
N PRO A 180 -12.20 -18.10 3.40
CA PRO A 180 -10.92 -18.24 2.70
C PRO A 180 -10.54 -16.99 1.91
N LEU A 181 -9.26 -16.61 1.90
CA LEU A 181 -8.84 -15.36 1.24
C LEU A 181 -8.76 -15.46 -0.28
N LEU A 182 -8.18 -16.54 -0.80
CA LEU A 182 -7.70 -16.61 -2.19
C LEU A 182 -8.80 -16.32 -3.22
N ILE A 183 -9.96 -16.96 -3.08
CA ILE A 183 -11.09 -16.80 -4.03
C ILE A 183 -12.08 -15.70 -3.66
N ASN A 184 -12.05 -15.20 -2.40
CA ASN A 184 -13.06 -14.25 -1.91
C ASN A 184 -12.55 -12.82 -1.84
N SER A 185 -11.24 -12.61 -1.73
CA SER A 185 -10.67 -11.26 -1.59
C SER A 185 -9.37 -11.04 -2.33
N SER A 186 -8.51 -12.06 -2.49
CA SER A 186 -7.24 -11.87 -3.20
C SER A 186 -7.47 -11.54 -4.68
N VAL A 187 -6.53 -10.81 -5.26
CA VAL A 187 -6.53 -10.43 -6.69
C VAL A 187 -5.34 -11.08 -7.39
N CYS A 188 -5.43 -11.27 -8.70
CA CYS A 188 -4.31 -11.80 -9.48
C CYS A 188 -4.02 -10.95 -10.72
N ASN A 189 -2.77 -10.99 -11.17
CA ASN A 189 -2.29 -10.40 -12.42
C ASN A 189 -1.56 -11.47 -13.25
N LEU A 190 -1.54 -11.28 -14.58
CA LEU A 190 -1.00 -12.23 -15.54
C LEU A 190 0.01 -11.51 -16.46
N ASP A 191 1.18 -12.11 -16.67
CA ASP A 191 2.16 -11.65 -17.66
C ASP A 191 1.75 -12.15 -19.05
N GLN A 192 1.08 -11.31 -19.87
CA GLN A 192 0.48 -11.80 -21.12
C GLN A 192 0.54 -10.90 -22.35
N PHE A 193 0.86 -9.61 -22.21
CA PHE A 193 0.73 -8.73 -23.38
C PHE A 193 1.93 -8.82 -24.35
N ARG A 194 3.05 -9.41 -23.94
CA ARG A 194 4.20 -9.69 -24.82
C ARG A 194 4.84 -11.01 -24.45
N ASN A 195 4.90 -11.93 -25.41
CA ASN A 195 5.67 -13.16 -25.23
C ASN A 195 7.17 -12.79 -25.18
N SER A 196 7.77 -12.94 -23.99
CA SER A 196 9.20 -12.81 -23.78
C SER A 196 9.71 -14.17 -23.31
N PRO A 197 10.31 -14.98 -24.21
CA PRO A 197 10.79 -16.30 -23.84
C PRO A 197 11.84 -16.22 -22.74
N ALA A 198 11.64 -16.94 -21.65
CA ALA A 198 12.59 -17.08 -20.55
C ALA A 198 12.48 -18.50 -19.99
N THR A 199 13.60 -19.06 -19.51
CA THR A 199 13.52 -20.27 -18.70
C THR A 199 12.84 -19.95 -17.36
N GLN A 200 12.27 -20.95 -16.69
CA GLN A 200 11.68 -20.77 -15.36
C GLN A 200 12.66 -20.11 -14.37
N ALA A 201 13.93 -20.49 -14.40
CA ALA A 201 14.97 -19.90 -13.55
C ALA A 201 15.22 -18.42 -13.85
N PHE A 202 15.39 -18.05 -15.11
CA PHE A 202 15.59 -16.65 -15.49
C PHE A 202 14.34 -15.81 -15.22
N ARG A 203 13.14 -16.34 -15.43
CA ARG A 203 11.90 -15.65 -15.08
C ARG A 203 11.85 -15.35 -13.57
N ALA A 204 12.12 -16.35 -12.74
CA ALA A 204 12.17 -16.21 -11.29
C ALA A 204 13.23 -15.20 -10.84
N ALA A 205 14.41 -15.21 -11.47
CA ALA A 205 15.48 -14.28 -11.20
C ALA A 205 15.11 -12.82 -11.54
N HIS A 206 14.48 -12.58 -12.68
CA HIS A 206 14.04 -11.24 -13.08
C HIS A 206 12.99 -10.69 -12.10
N ILE A 207 11.98 -11.49 -11.76
CA ILE A 207 10.95 -11.09 -10.78
C ILE A 207 11.62 -10.79 -9.45
N ALA A 208 12.46 -11.70 -8.96
CA ALA A 208 13.14 -11.51 -7.69
C ALA A 208 13.98 -10.22 -7.67
N TYR A 209 14.72 -9.95 -8.74
CA TYR A 209 15.54 -8.75 -8.87
C TYR A 209 14.69 -7.46 -8.91
N ILE A 210 13.65 -7.42 -9.76
CA ILE A 210 12.78 -6.23 -9.94
C ILE A 210 12.04 -5.90 -8.64
N GLU A 211 11.49 -6.90 -7.96
CA GLU A 211 10.75 -6.69 -6.71
C GLU A 211 11.65 -6.23 -5.57
N MET A 212 12.88 -6.76 -5.49
CA MET A 212 13.84 -6.30 -4.49
C MET A 212 14.32 -4.87 -4.76
N LEU A 213 14.48 -4.49 -6.04
CA LEU A 213 14.72 -3.09 -6.42
C LEU A 213 13.54 -2.20 -6.05
N SER A 214 12.31 -2.66 -6.29
CA SER A 214 11.09 -1.93 -5.93
C SER A 214 10.97 -1.73 -4.42
N GLN A 215 11.21 -2.78 -3.61
CA GLN A 215 11.28 -2.66 -2.14
C GLN A 215 12.28 -1.58 -1.72
N LEU A 216 13.46 -1.55 -2.33
CA LEU A 216 14.49 -0.55 -2.04
C LEU A 216 14.07 0.86 -2.50
N ALA A 217 13.37 0.97 -3.63
CA ALA A 217 12.86 2.24 -4.13
C ALA A 217 11.76 2.81 -3.22
N VAL A 218 10.87 1.96 -2.68
CA VAL A 218 9.86 2.34 -1.69
C VAL A 218 10.53 2.81 -0.39
N ASP A 219 11.51 2.06 0.11
CA ASP A 219 12.24 2.40 1.34
C ASP A 219 12.96 3.75 1.23
N LYS A 220 13.67 3.94 0.12
CA LYS A 220 14.40 5.19 -0.19
C LYS A 220 13.51 6.32 -0.70
N GLN A 221 12.20 6.09 -0.86
CA GLN A 221 11.25 7.05 -1.43
C GLN A 221 11.66 7.57 -2.83
N HIS A 222 12.28 6.71 -3.63
CA HIS A 222 12.75 7.00 -4.98
C HIS A 222 11.67 6.82 -6.05
N LEU A 223 10.50 6.25 -5.70
CA LEU A 223 9.38 6.15 -6.63
C LEU A 223 8.81 7.54 -6.94
N VAL A 224 8.46 7.74 -8.20
CA VAL A 224 7.79 8.96 -8.66
C VAL A 224 6.42 9.04 -7.98
N PRO A 225 6.12 10.09 -7.20
CA PRO A 225 4.85 10.15 -6.50
C PRO A 225 3.68 10.29 -7.47
N PRO A 226 2.64 9.45 -7.35
CA PRO A 226 1.46 9.53 -8.20
C PRO A 226 0.81 10.91 -8.09
N GLY A 227 0.37 11.42 -9.25
CA GLY A 227 -0.19 12.77 -9.36
C GLY A 227 0.78 13.88 -8.93
N GLY A 228 2.10 13.65 -8.89
CA GLY A 228 3.07 14.62 -8.40
C GLY A 228 2.88 14.94 -6.92
N GLY A 229 2.60 13.93 -6.09
CA GLY A 229 2.41 14.07 -4.64
C GLY A 229 0.98 14.41 -4.21
N MET A 230 0.03 14.47 -5.15
CA MET A 230 -1.39 14.74 -4.87
C MET A 230 -2.19 13.48 -4.51
N VAL A 231 -1.56 12.31 -4.55
CA VAL A 231 -2.18 11.02 -4.23
C VAL A 231 -1.42 10.41 -3.05
N CYS A 232 -2.17 9.84 -2.09
CA CYS A 232 -1.61 9.18 -0.91
C CYS A 232 -0.77 7.97 -1.31
N THR A 233 0.40 7.82 -0.68
CA THR A 233 1.34 6.72 -0.97
C THR A 233 1.54 5.75 0.21
N ARG A 234 0.73 5.86 1.26
CA ARG A 234 0.82 4.99 2.46
C ARG A 234 0.63 3.50 2.19
N HIS A 235 -0.03 3.11 1.10
CA HIS A 235 -0.22 1.71 0.73
C HIS A 235 1.10 1.03 0.32
N TYR A 236 2.09 1.77 -0.21
CA TYR A 236 3.40 1.22 -0.57
C TYR A 236 4.15 0.65 0.64
N ASP A 237 3.88 1.17 1.85
CA ASP A 237 4.43 0.64 3.11
C ASP A 237 3.97 -0.77 3.46
N ARG A 238 3.02 -1.31 2.70
CA ARG A 238 2.43 -2.60 2.98
C ARG A 238 2.77 -3.65 1.93
N LEU A 239 3.47 -3.29 0.84
CA LEU A 239 3.77 -4.22 -0.26
C LEU A 239 4.71 -5.35 0.14
N TYR A 240 5.82 -5.04 0.80
CA TYR A 240 6.90 -5.99 1.03
C TYR A 240 7.02 -6.40 2.48
N ALA A 241 7.37 -7.67 2.68
CA ALA A 241 7.53 -8.28 4.00
C ALA A 241 6.32 -8.05 4.92
N VAL A 242 5.12 -8.07 4.32
CA VAL A 242 3.85 -7.98 5.02
C VAL A 242 3.10 -9.29 4.92
N THR A 243 2.47 -9.67 6.03
CA THR A 243 1.56 -10.80 6.07
C THR A 243 0.30 -10.45 6.85
N ARG A 244 -0.84 -10.95 6.40
CA ARG A 244 -2.10 -10.93 7.13
C ARG A 244 -2.18 -12.11 8.10
N VAL A 245 -2.04 -11.83 9.39
CA VAL A 245 -2.05 -12.86 10.44
C VAL A 245 -3.50 -13.18 10.84
N PRO A 246 -3.93 -14.46 10.83
CA PRO A 246 -5.28 -14.84 11.20
C PRO A 246 -5.53 -14.64 12.70
N GLY A 247 -6.52 -13.84 13.04
CA GLY A 247 -7.00 -13.68 14.42
C GLY A 247 -8.27 -14.48 14.67
N LYS A 248 -8.62 -14.65 15.95
CA LYS A 248 -9.82 -15.41 16.36
C LYS A 248 -11.08 -14.81 15.71
N ASN A 249 -11.23 -13.49 15.78
CA ASN A 249 -12.40 -12.76 15.27
C ASN A 249 -12.03 -11.77 14.16
N VAL A 250 -10.86 -11.15 14.25
CA VAL A 250 -10.38 -10.12 13.32
C VAL A 250 -8.90 -10.37 13.09
N ASP A 251 -8.49 -10.37 11.83
CA ASP A 251 -7.10 -10.52 11.41
C ASP A 251 -6.34 -9.19 11.57
N TRP A 252 -5.02 -9.21 11.42
CA TRP A 252 -4.24 -7.97 11.37
C TRP A 252 -3.07 -8.10 10.41
N LEU A 253 -2.61 -6.98 9.88
CA LEU A 253 -1.42 -6.91 9.06
C LEU A 253 -0.17 -6.81 9.92
N LYS A 254 0.84 -7.61 9.60
CA LYS A 254 2.16 -7.57 10.23
C LYS A 254 3.21 -7.21 9.19
N ASN A 255 3.79 -6.03 9.33
CA ASN A 255 4.95 -5.59 8.57
C ASN A 255 6.24 -5.96 9.31
N TYR A 256 7.19 -6.58 8.59
CA TYR A 256 8.48 -7.05 9.11
C TYR A 256 9.69 -6.16 8.74
N GLY A 257 9.47 -5.05 8.05
CA GLY A 257 10.48 -4.09 7.59
C GLY A 257 11.13 -4.53 6.29
N ILE A 258 12.36 -4.09 6.07
CA ILE A 258 13.12 -4.45 4.86
C ILE A 258 13.62 -5.89 4.96
N ALA A 259 13.24 -6.71 3.98
CA ALA A 259 13.68 -8.09 3.86
C ALA A 259 14.91 -8.22 2.95
N ARG A 260 15.75 -9.23 3.24
CA ARG A 260 16.96 -9.58 2.46
C ARG A 260 16.80 -10.92 1.70
N HIS A 261 15.69 -11.60 1.95
CA HIS A 261 15.41 -12.92 1.42
C HIS A 261 13.97 -13.00 0.93
N ILE A 262 13.75 -13.96 0.04
CA ILE A 262 12.43 -14.40 -0.41
C ILE A 262 12.19 -15.82 0.09
N ALA A 263 10.94 -16.24 0.10
CA ALA A 263 10.58 -17.65 0.30
C ALA A 263 10.20 -18.26 -1.05
N VAL A 264 10.73 -19.44 -1.35
CA VAL A 264 10.50 -20.15 -2.60
C VAL A 264 9.79 -21.46 -2.33
N PHE A 265 8.66 -21.71 -2.98
CA PHE A 265 7.96 -22.98 -2.92
C PHE A 265 8.32 -23.80 -4.16
N TYR A 266 8.84 -25.01 -3.94
CA TYR A 266 9.25 -25.90 -5.04
C TYR A 266 9.13 -27.36 -4.61
N ASN A 267 8.44 -28.17 -5.42
CA ASN A 267 8.23 -29.61 -5.19
C ASN A 267 7.72 -29.96 -3.77
N GLY A 268 6.84 -29.13 -3.20
CA GLY A 268 6.31 -29.29 -1.83
C GLY A 268 7.25 -28.80 -0.71
N GLY A 269 8.49 -28.46 -1.04
CA GLY A 269 9.45 -27.84 -0.11
C GLY A 269 9.31 -26.32 -0.06
N ILE A 270 9.70 -25.75 1.08
CA ILE A 270 9.76 -24.31 1.31
C ILE A 270 11.22 -23.92 1.58
N TYR A 271 11.77 -23.05 0.73
CA TYR A 271 13.16 -22.66 0.76
C TYR A 271 13.30 -21.19 1.09
N LYS A 272 14.24 -20.85 1.97
CA LYS A 272 14.70 -19.48 2.17
C LYS A 272 15.79 -19.18 1.16
N VAL A 273 15.60 -18.15 0.33
CA VAL A 273 16.58 -17.72 -0.67
C VAL A 273 17.02 -16.30 -0.36
N ASN A 274 18.28 -16.13 0.03
CA ASN A 274 18.87 -14.80 0.18
C ASN A 274 19.15 -14.25 -1.22
N VAL A 275 18.64 -13.05 -1.50
CA VAL A 275 18.81 -12.34 -2.79
C VAL A 275 19.66 -11.08 -2.64
N VAL A 276 20.21 -10.90 -1.44
CA VAL A 276 21.05 -9.78 -1.03
C VAL A 276 22.30 -10.35 -0.34
N ASP A 277 23.47 -9.86 -0.76
CA ASP A 277 24.75 -10.22 -0.17
C ASP A 277 24.95 -9.64 1.23
N GLU A 278 26.07 -9.94 1.89
CA GLU A 278 26.39 -9.45 3.24
C GLU A 278 26.50 -7.91 3.31
N ASN A 279 26.92 -7.27 2.22
CA ASN A 279 27.12 -5.82 2.07
C ASN A 279 25.82 -5.04 1.78
N ASN A 280 24.66 -5.70 1.75
CA ASN A 280 23.36 -5.13 1.36
C ASN A 280 23.23 -4.81 -0.14
N THR A 281 23.99 -5.50 -0.99
CA THR A 281 23.87 -5.41 -2.44
C THR A 281 22.95 -6.52 -2.94
N ILE A 282 21.94 -6.17 -3.74
CA ILE A 282 21.08 -7.15 -4.41
C ILE A 282 21.95 -7.90 -5.43
N TYR A 283 21.86 -9.23 -5.44
CA TYR A 283 22.55 -10.04 -6.44
C TYR A 283 22.10 -9.69 -7.87
N SER A 284 22.99 -9.86 -8.85
CA SER A 284 22.62 -9.69 -10.26
C SER A 284 21.59 -10.73 -10.69
N VAL A 285 20.89 -10.46 -11.79
CA VAL A 285 19.92 -11.43 -12.36
C VAL A 285 20.60 -12.79 -12.63
N ASP A 286 21.82 -12.79 -13.17
CA ASP A 286 22.55 -14.04 -13.44
C ASP A 286 22.88 -14.82 -12.16
N GLN A 287 23.33 -14.12 -11.11
CA GLN A 287 23.61 -14.74 -9.80
C GLN A 287 22.33 -15.33 -9.17
N ILE A 288 21.20 -14.63 -9.28
CA ILE A 288 19.92 -15.14 -8.79
C ILE A 288 19.45 -16.32 -9.67
N ALA A 289 19.67 -16.27 -10.98
CA ALA A 289 19.34 -17.35 -11.89
C ALA A 289 20.16 -18.62 -11.57
N ASP A 290 21.45 -18.49 -11.25
CA ASP A 290 22.29 -19.61 -10.80
C ASP A 290 21.71 -20.30 -9.55
N ILE A 291 21.18 -19.53 -8.58
CA ILE A 291 20.51 -20.08 -7.40
C ILE A 291 19.27 -20.89 -7.80
N PHE A 292 18.43 -20.37 -8.71
CA PHE A 292 17.25 -21.08 -9.18
C PHE A 292 17.60 -22.30 -10.04
N ILE A 293 18.65 -22.23 -10.87
CA ILE A 293 19.17 -23.36 -11.65
C ILE A 293 19.64 -24.46 -10.72
N GLU A 294 20.38 -24.12 -9.66
CA GLU A 294 20.81 -25.10 -8.66
C GLU A 294 19.59 -25.74 -7.97
N LEU A 295 18.62 -24.94 -7.52
CA LEU A 295 17.41 -25.45 -6.85
C LEU A 295 16.60 -26.39 -7.76
N LEU A 296 16.43 -26.03 -9.04
CA LEU A 296 15.69 -26.83 -10.03
C LEU A 296 16.41 -28.14 -10.38
N ASN A 297 17.74 -28.17 -10.30
CA ASN A 297 18.56 -29.37 -10.58
C ASN A 297 18.89 -30.18 -9.32
N ARG A 298 18.51 -29.70 -8.14
CA ARG A 298 18.81 -30.37 -6.87
C ARG A 298 18.06 -31.71 -6.78
N PRO A 299 18.76 -32.83 -6.49
CA PRO A 299 18.10 -34.13 -6.36
C PRO A 299 17.26 -34.20 -5.07
N ASN A 300 16.25 -35.08 -5.06
CA ASN A 300 15.43 -35.40 -3.88
C ASN A 300 14.72 -34.19 -3.23
N THR A 301 14.30 -33.21 -4.04
CA THR A 301 13.56 -32.02 -3.57
C THR A 301 12.08 -32.27 -3.29
N LYS A 302 11.54 -33.41 -3.77
CA LYS A 302 10.12 -33.73 -3.67
C LYS A 302 9.73 -34.10 -2.24
N VAL A 303 8.81 -33.34 -1.68
CA VAL A 303 8.13 -33.62 -0.41
C VAL A 303 6.71 -34.06 -0.74
N ASP A 304 6.42 -35.34 -0.50
CA ASP A 304 5.12 -35.94 -0.81
C ASP A 304 4.13 -35.87 0.37
N GLY A 305 2.86 -36.19 0.10
CA GLY A 305 1.83 -36.31 1.13
C GLY A 305 1.38 -34.97 1.73
N ALA A 306 1.03 -34.97 3.01
CA ALA A 306 0.55 -33.79 3.71
C ALA A 306 1.67 -32.79 4.03
N GLU A 307 2.89 -33.27 4.22
CA GLU A 307 4.07 -32.45 4.52
C GLU A 307 4.43 -31.52 3.35
N GLY A 308 4.22 -31.98 2.11
CA GLY A 308 4.40 -31.15 0.92
C GLY A 308 3.29 -30.12 0.67
N LYS A 309 2.28 -30.07 1.54
CA LYS A 309 1.06 -29.25 1.35
C LYS A 309 0.81 -28.25 2.47
N ILE A 310 1.84 -27.90 3.24
CA ILE A 310 1.74 -26.94 4.34
C ILE A 310 1.06 -25.60 3.96
N PRO A 311 1.32 -25.00 2.78
CA PRO A 311 0.67 -23.74 2.41
C PRO A 311 -0.87 -23.85 2.26
N ALA A 312 -1.40 -25.06 2.09
CA ALA A 312 -2.85 -25.32 2.05
C ALA A 312 -3.57 -24.87 3.32
N LEU A 313 -2.88 -24.82 4.46
CA LEU A 313 -3.45 -24.30 5.72
C LEU A 313 -3.86 -22.83 5.62
N THR A 314 -3.18 -22.04 4.78
CA THR A 314 -3.51 -20.61 4.56
C THR A 314 -4.73 -20.40 3.67
N HIS A 315 -5.19 -21.45 2.97
CA HIS A 315 -6.37 -21.43 2.10
C HIS A 315 -7.67 -21.73 2.86
N ASP A 316 -7.59 -22.14 4.13
CA ASP A 316 -8.77 -22.45 4.93
C ASP A 316 -9.49 -21.18 5.40
N ALA A 317 -10.70 -21.35 5.92
CA ALA A 317 -11.42 -20.31 6.63
C ALA A 317 -10.58 -19.74 7.78
N ARG A 318 -10.64 -18.42 7.99
CA ARG A 318 -9.76 -17.70 8.93
C ARG A 318 -9.79 -18.26 10.35
N PRO A 319 -10.93 -18.68 10.93
CA PRO A 319 -10.96 -19.30 12.26
C PRO A 319 -10.22 -20.66 12.33
N ASN A 320 -10.34 -21.48 11.29
CA ASN A 320 -9.64 -22.77 11.22
C ASN A 320 -8.13 -22.54 11.07
N TRP A 321 -7.76 -21.63 10.17
CA TRP A 321 -6.36 -21.27 10.01
C TRP A 321 -5.78 -20.64 11.28
N HIS A 322 -6.52 -19.77 11.97
CA HIS A 322 -6.13 -19.26 13.30
C HIS A 322 -5.84 -20.41 14.27
N ALA A 323 -6.76 -21.38 14.42
CA ALA A 323 -6.57 -22.51 15.33
C ALA A 323 -5.37 -23.39 14.94
N ASN A 324 -5.21 -23.71 13.65
CA ASN A 324 -4.14 -24.53 13.12
C ASN A 324 -2.77 -23.83 13.21
N ARG A 325 -2.70 -22.53 12.92
CA ARG A 325 -1.50 -21.70 13.06
C ARG A 325 -0.98 -21.75 14.50
N ARG A 326 -1.87 -21.59 15.49
CA ARG A 326 -1.50 -21.70 16.90
C ARG A 326 -1.01 -23.11 17.26
N ARG A 327 -1.80 -24.13 16.90
CA ARG A 327 -1.54 -25.52 17.26
C ARG A 327 -0.24 -26.05 16.68
N PHE A 328 0.00 -25.81 15.39
CA PHE A 328 1.09 -26.46 14.65
C PHE A 328 2.32 -25.56 14.46
N PHE A 329 2.20 -24.24 14.63
CA PHE A 329 3.33 -23.32 14.43
C PHE A 329 3.69 -22.56 15.70
N GLU A 330 2.80 -21.73 16.24
CA GLU A 330 3.18 -20.83 17.35
C GLU A 330 3.59 -21.58 18.62
N ASN A 331 2.91 -22.68 18.94
CA ASN A 331 3.18 -23.45 20.15
C ASN A 331 4.38 -24.42 20.02
N ILE A 332 5.00 -24.51 18.84
CA ILE A 332 6.14 -25.39 18.57
C ILE A 332 7.34 -24.50 18.17
N PRO A 333 8.36 -24.32 19.03
CA PRO A 333 9.43 -23.35 18.80
C PRO A 333 10.13 -23.45 17.44
N GLN A 334 10.37 -24.67 16.96
CA GLN A 334 10.99 -24.91 15.65
C GLN A 334 10.08 -24.41 14.50
N ASN A 335 8.78 -24.70 14.56
CA ASN A 335 7.83 -24.29 13.54
C ASN A 335 7.53 -22.79 13.61
N ALA A 336 7.52 -22.20 14.81
CA ALA A 336 7.43 -20.76 14.99
C ALA A 336 8.59 -20.02 14.32
N LYS A 337 9.82 -20.56 14.41
CA LYS A 337 10.99 -20.02 13.71
C LYS A 337 10.82 -20.14 12.19
N ALA A 338 10.42 -21.30 11.69
CA ALA A 338 10.19 -21.51 10.25
C ALA A 338 9.09 -20.59 9.69
N LEU A 339 7.95 -20.50 10.37
CA LEU A 339 6.86 -19.59 10.03
C LEU A 339 7.33 -18.14 9.97
N ARG A 340 8.15 -17.72 10.94
CA ARG A 340 8.72 -16.37 10.96
C ARG A 340 9.59 -16.08 9.75
N GLU A 341 10.34 -17.05 9.24
CA GLU A 341 11.16 -16.86 8.02
C GLU A 341 10.28 -16.69 6.77
N ILE A 342 9.16 -17.42 6.67
CA ILE A 342 8.17 -17.26 5.59
C ILE A 342 7.48 -15.89 5.67
N GLU A 343 6.98 -15.53 6.85
CA GLU A 343 6.26 -14.29 7.07
C GLU A 343 7.16 -13.04 6.92
N ARG A 344 8.48 -13.16 7.19
CA ARG A 344 9.49 -12.10 7.00
C ARG A 344 10.07 -11.98 5.60
N ALA A 345 9.87 -12.96 4.72
CA ALA A 345 10.35 -12.88 3.34
C ALA A 345 9.82 -11.62 2.63
N ALA A 346 10.50 -11.05 1.65
CA ALA A 346 9.98 -9.87 0.94
C ALA A 346 8.62 -10.18 0.26
N PHE A 347 8.58 -11.31 -0.45
CA PHE A 347 7.44 -11.90 -1.14
C PHE A 347 7.73 -13.40 -1.33
N ILE A 348 6.82 -14.13 -1.97
CA ILE A 348 6.96 -15.56 -2.25
C ILE A 348 7.05 -15.81 -3.75
N ILE A 349 7.88 -16.76 -4.16
CA ILE A 349 7.91 -17.31 -5.53
C ILE A 349 7.58 -18.79 -5.48
N SER A 350 6.61 -19.24 -6.26
CA SER A 350 6.22 -20.64 -6.39
C SER A 350 6.60 -21.15 -7.78
N LEU A 351 7.48 -22.14 -7.82
CA LEU A 351 7.96 -22.77 -9.04
C LEU A 351 7.10 -24.00 -9.35
N ASN A 352 6.26 -23.87 -10.37
CA ASN A 352 5.27 -24.89 -10.73
C ASN A 352 5.75 -25.75 -11.90
N SER A 353 5.20 -26.96 -12.02
CA SER A 353 5.54 -27.91 -13.09
C SER A 353 4.72 -27.75 -14.38
N PHE A 354 3.64 -26.95 -14.35
CA PHE A 354 2.81 -26.67 -15.53
C PHE A 354 3.61 -25.98 -16.63
N ASP A 355 3.29 -26.23 -17.89
CA ASP A 355 4.00 -25.69 -19.05
C ASP A 355 3.10 -25.10 -20.13
N ASP A 356 1.81 -24.92 -19.82
CA ASP A 356 0.78 -24.43 -20.74
C ASP A 356 0.32 -22.99 -20.44
N TRP A 357 1.06 -22.25 -19.62
CA TRP A 357 0.75 -20.85 -19.29
C TRP A 357 1.24 -19.91 -20.39
N GLU A 358 0.40 -19.71 -21.39
CA GLU A 358 0.64 -18.85 -22.55
C GLU A 358 -0.67 -18.48 -23.25
N TYR A 359 -0.64 -17.46 -24.10
CA TYR A 359 -1.71 -17.23 -25.07
C TYR A 359 -1.35 -17.92 -26.38
N ASP A 360 -2.23 -18.82 -26.82
CA ASP A 360 -2.12 -19.53 -28.09
C ASP A 360 -3.41 -19.32 -28.87
N GLN A 361 -3.31 -18.74 -30.06
CA GLN A 361 -4.49 -18.49 -30.91
C GLN A 361 -5.13 -19.80 -31.39
N SER A 362 -4.37 -20.90 -31.43
CA SER A 362 -4.86 -22.23 -31.81
C SER A 362 -5.49 -23.02 -30.65
N ASP A 363 -5.18 -22.66 -29.40
CA ASP A 363 -5.81 -23.19 -28.18
C ASP A 363 -6.09 -22.05 -27.18
N PRO A 364 -7.20 -21.31 -27.36
CA PRO A 364 -7.60 -20.25 -26.45
C PRO A 364 -7.85 -20.72 -25.00
N ASP A 365 -8.07 -22.02 -24.77
CA ASP A 365 -8.31 -22.55 -23.42
C ASP A 365 -7.05 -22.52 -22.55
N LYS A 366 -5.84 -22.46 -23.14
CA LYS A 366 -4.59 -22.24 -22.38
C LYS A 366 -4.67 -20.98 -21.53
N LEU A 367 -5.18 -19.90 -22.12
CA LEU A 367 -5.38 -18.64 -21.41
C LEU A 367 -6.40 -18.79 -20.28
N SER A 368 -7.52 -19.46 -20.54
CA SER A 368 -8.54 -19.73 -19.51
C SER A 368 -7.99 -20.57 -18.35
N ARG A 369 -7.18 -21.59 -18.63
CA ARG A 369 -6.51 -22.42 -17.61
C ARG A 369 -5.51 -21.61 -16.80
N PHE A 370 -4.70 -20.79 -17.45
CA PHE A 370 -3.74 -19.90 -16.80
C PHE A 370 -4.45 -18.88 -15.89
N GLY A 371 -5.50 -18.22 -16.38
CA GLY A 371 -6.31 -17.30 -15.57
C GLY A 371 -6.96 -17.98 -14.37
N ARG A 372 -7.56 -19.16 -14.56
CA ARG A 372 -8.16 -19.94 -13.48
C ARG A 372 -7.14 -20.32 -12.40
N SER A 373 -5.99 -20.87 -12.79
CA SER A 373 -4.94 -21.25 -11.83
C SER A 373 -4.41 -20.03 -11.09
N SER A 374 -4.26 -18.89 -11.75
CA SER A 374 -3.81 -17.64 -11.12
C SER A 374 -4.80 -17.08 -10.10
N LEU A 375 -6.11 -17.21 -10.35
CA LEU A 375 -7.16 -16.81 -9.41
C LEU A 375 -7.32 -17.80 -8.24
N THR A 376 -7.30 -19.10 -8.52
CA THR A 376 -7.78 -20.13 -7.57
C THR A 376 -6.67 -20.97 -6.93
N GLY A 377 -5.50 -20.98 -7.55
CA GLY A 377 -4.35 -21.77 -7.10
C GLY A 377 -4.53 -23.25 -7.31
N GLU A 378 -3.53 -24.00 -6.87
CA GLU A 378 -3.51 -25.46 -6.88
C GLU A 378 -3.69 -26.02 -5.46
N GLY A 379 -4.13 -25.14 -4.53
CA GLY A 379 -4.45 -25.45 -3.14
C GLY A 379 -3.25 -25.53 -2.20
N ALA A 380 -2.02 -25.59 -2.69
CA ALA A 380 -0.80 -25.65 -1.86
C ALA A 380 0.39 -24.85 -2.42
N ASP A 381 0.20 -24.14 -3.53
CA ASP A 381 1.24 -23.38 -4.23
C ASP A 381 1.35 -21.93 -3.71
N ARG A 382 0.55 -21.50 -2.73
CA ARG A 382 0.54 -20.10 -2.26
C ARG A 382 0.50 -20.00 -0.75
N TRP A 383 1.17 -18.97 -0.24
CA TRP A 383 0.93 -18.53 1.13
C TRP A 383 -0.02 -17.34 1.05
N VAL A 384 -1.31 -17.63 1.13
CA VAL A 384 -2.37 -16.65 0.78
C VAL A 384 -2.37 -15.44 1.72
N ASP A 385 -1.81 -15.59 2.92
CA ASP A 385 -1.62 -14.49 3.87
C ASP A 385 -0.52 -13.50 3.46
N LYS A 386 0.33 -13.84 2.50
CA LYS A 386 1.44 -12.99 2.08
C LYS A 386 0.92 -11.87 1.20
N SER A 387 1.43 -10.65 1.41
CA SER A 387 1.07 -9.49 0.58
C SER A 387 1.21 -9.77 -0.92
N ILE A 388 2.30 -10.41 -1.33
CA ILE A 388 2.62 -10.71 -2.73
C ILE A 388 3.13 -12.16 -2.85
N ASN A 389 2.49 -12.93 -3.74
CA ASN A 389 2.93 -14.24 -4.20
C ASN A 389 3.11 -14.20 -5.72
N TYR A 390 4.22 -14.71 -6.25
CA TYR A 390 4.43 -14.95 -7.66
C TYR A 390 4.42 -16.45 -7.95
N ASN A 391 3.82 -16.85 -9.06
CA ASN A 391 3.75 -18.22 -9.52
C ASN A 391 4.37 -18.29 -10.91
N ILE A 392 5.30 -19.21 -11.10
CA ILE A 392 6.08 -19.31 -12.34
C ILE A 392 5.98 -20.73 -12.87
N SER A 393 5.42 -20.87 -14.07
CA SER A 393 5.32 -22.14 -14.78
C SER A 393 6.68 -22.57 -15.35
N ARG A 394 6.78 -23.84 -15.74
CA ARG A 394 7.98 -24.45 -16.35
C ARG A 394 8.38 -23.78 -17.65
N ASN A 395 7.42 -23.29 -18.44
CA ASN A 395 7.67 -22.52 -19.67
C ASN A 395 7.96 -21.03 -19.42
N GLY A 396 8.08 -20.60 -18.15
CA GLY A 396 8.42 -19.23 -17.79
C GLY A 396 7.26 -18.23 -17.82
N GLY A 397 6.02 -18.71 -17.97
CA GLY A 397 4.80 -17.92 -17.73
C GLY A 397 4.71 -17.53 -16.26
N CYS A 398 4.17 -16.34 -15.97
CA CYS A 398 4.15 -15.77 -14.64
C CYS A 398 2.79 -15.15 -14.29
N SER A 399 2.30 -15.46 -13.08
CA SER A 399 1.22 -14.71 -12.45
C SER A 399 1.61 -14.23 -11.06
N GLY A 400 0.99 -13.16 -10.62
CA GLY A 400 1.03 -12.73 -9.23
C GLY A 400 -0.34 -12.89 -8.57
N THR A 401 -0.32 -13.05 -7.26
CA THR A 401 -1.49 -13.05 -6.38
C THR A 401 -1.20 -12.15 -5.20
N GLU A 402 -2.10 -11.20 -4.95
CA GLU A 402 -1.93 -10.19 -3.91
C GLU A 402 -3.03 -10.31 -2.85
N GLU A 403 -2.64 -10.08 -1.60
CA GLU A 403 -3.59 -10.01 -0.48
C GLU A 403 -4.21 -8.62 -0.42
N HIS A 404 -5.50 -8.53 -0.72
CA HIS A 404 -6.16 -7.26 -1.01
C HIS A 404 -6.38 -6.36 0.22
N SER A 405 -6.23 -6.85 1.46
CA SER A 405 -6.31 -5.96 2.62
C SER A 405 -5.09 -5.04 2.77
N VAL A 406 -4.01 -5.34 2.03
CA VAL A 406 -2.75 -4.60 2.02
C VAL A 406 -2.83 -3.34 1.16
N VAL A 407 -3.51 -3.43 0.01
CA VAL A 407 -3.45 -2.45 -1.10
C VAL A 407 -4.79 -2.30 -1.84
N ASP A 408 -4.94 -1.20 -2.58
CA ASP A 408 -6.17 -0.89 -3.32
C ASP A 408 -6.09 -1.27 -4.82
N GLY A 409 -4.94 -1.72 -5.32
CA GLY A 409 -4.73 -2.27 -6.68
C GLY A 409 -4.18 -1.30 -7.72
N SER A 410 -3.67 -0.14 -7.29
CA SER A 410 -2.99 0.86 -8.13
C SER A 410 -1.47 0.75 -8.15
N GLU A 411 -0.94 -0.03 -7.20
CA GLU A 411 0.47 -0.33 -6.95
C GLU A 411 1.05 -1.22 -8.04
#